data_AF-A0AAD7ULG3-F1
#
_entry.id   AF-A0AAD7ULG3-F1
#
_cell.length_a   1.000
_cell.length_b   1.000
_cell.length_c   1.000
_cell.angle_alpha   90.00
_cell.angle_beta   90.00
_cell.angle_gamma   90.00
#
_symmetry.space_group_name_H-M   'P 1'
#
loop_
_entity.id
_entity.type
_entity.pdbx_description
1 polymer ?
#
loop_
_entity_poly.entity_id
_entity_poly.type
_entity_poly.pdbx_seq_one_letter_code
_entity_poly.pdbx_strand_id
1 'polypeptide(L)'
;MSTNKRPRRSCVGRSSSLELPPESDQVADDNVEAEALPNKTPRREESYCAQAMWAIGTVVTVRLGGKKSARGHVIMHHRGGVTTMYAIQKVRVLFDQPRGAKKYEDVEVSTMETAREKLELVAGAPRVDVRMWTSGTPCMRVDDLAHAARKPDAADRERGFGRAANVSRRKKKFAGSSTVAKGLEKAEAIAASAIAADRCDDSTVVEALGQLGDDWPHQDRPNVSRDGKPVRGMMLGAVFVLGGIGMSVSNVSENFPNLTKLVTAWVRESIDEDFPFSSIQINYCYAAKKHVDSNNIGPSYIRALGDHSGGDLWVADKYVFDVVADATTGLKMVRGGGGAGTVNCRDAWALFNGNEEHYTTPYDGVRISFIVFSHQAYNKLPKDVAMDLVELGFTAASSDYVDLAYFKKFRIDKKEFDPDENAKYFRYQARRAVELPPPRQRNRLAVECYGLTMARGGGWMSFSSATPNKPAVVELTPNMTGFHVLDLELDRENGIVERERHVNRQRFNIYQKTDQETARFAKFVDDLPNGRVVVVGITDTAVAAKRPPGDTLYDTLRKLGGPQTIERIGYRYPFAFVGIKGSPAGSAVLLMGKTKHLVRIDATVAFGPKGVFLDNITREMTDITEAVILADDSFQP
;
A
#
# COMPACT_ATOMS: atom_id res chain seq x y z
N MET A 1 18.94 -45.31 41.06
CA MET A 1 19.11 -46.64 40.45
C MET A 1 18.35 -46.68 39.12
N SER A 2 19.00 -47.13 38.05
CA SER A 2 18.50 -47.47 36.70
C SER A 2 17.84 -46.34 35.88
N THR A 3 18.60 -45.49 35.17
CA THR A 3 19.01 -45.60 33.74
C THR A 3 17.91 -45.98 32.76
N ASN A 4 17.60 -45.10 31.81
CA ASN A 4 17.13 -45.53 30.49
C ASN A 4 17.76 -44.70 29.36
N LYS A 5 18.14 -45.40 28.29
CA LYS A 5 19.09 -45.00 27.25
C LYS A 5 18.36 -44.44 26.02
N ARG A 6 19.03 -43.51 25.33
CA ARG A 6 18.75 -43.08 23.94
C ARG A 6 18.97 -44.22 22.95
N PRO A 7 18.28 -44.26 21.79
CA PRO A 7 18.71 -45.05 20.66
C PRO A 7 19.56 -44.23 19.67
N ARG A 8 20.66 -44.85 19.22
CA ARG A 8 21.52 -44.42 18.11
C ARG A 8 20.85 -44.79 16.77
N ARG A 9 20.96 -43.90 15.78
CA ARG A 9 20.67 -44.17 14.37
C ARG A 9 21.82 -44.96 13.74
N SER A 10 21.48 -46.02 13.00
CA SER A 10 22.39 -46.77 12.14
C SER A 10 22.13 -46.44 10.67
N CYS A 11 23.21 -46.12 9.95
CA CYS A 11 23.28 -46.02 8.50
C CYS A 11 23.27 -47.42 7.86
N VAL A 12 22.47 -47.62 6.81
CA VAL A 12 22.75 -48.58 5.73
C VAL A 12 22.26 -47.94 4.43
N GLY A 13 23.17 -47.80 3.48
CA GLY A 13 22.91 -47.21 2.17
C GLY A 13 22.24 -48.17 1.18
N ARG A 14 21.73 -47.61 0.09
CA ARG A 14 21.63 -48.26 -1.21
C ARG A 14 21.67 -47.21 -2.31
N SER A 15 22.63 -47.40 -3.21
CA SER A 15 22.82 -46.71 -4.48
C SER A 15 21.78 -47.16 -5.51
N SER A 16 21.24 -46.22 -6.26
CA SER A 16 20.77 -46.48 -7.63
C SER A 16 20.88 -45.20 -8.44
N SER A 17 21.89 -45.18 -9.30
CA SER A 17 22.10 -44.30 -10.43
C SER A 17 20.92 -44.35 -11.40
N LEU A 18 20.40 -43.18 -11.77
CA LEU A 18 19.44 -42.99 -12.86
C LEU A 18 20.14 -42.19 -13.96
N GLU A 19 20.40 -42.88 -15.06
CA GLU A 19 20.96 -42.37 -16.30
C GLU A 19 19.91 -41.53 -17.05
N LEU A 20 20.36 -40.41 -17.62
CA LEU A 20 19.61 -39.58 -18.55
C LEU A 20 19.73 -40.17 -19.97
N PRO A 21 18.67 -40.18 -20.79
CA PRO A 21 18.79 -40.54 -22.19
C PRO A 21 19.29 -39.36 -23.05
N PRO A 22 20.00 -39.64 -24.15
CA PRO A 22 20.69 -38.64 -24.96
C PRO A 22 19.80 -37.94 -25.99
N GLU A 23 20.22 -36.71 -26.31
CA GLU A 23 19.79 -35.91 -27.47
C GLU A 23 20.11 -36.63 -28.78
N SER A 24 19.20 -36.52 -29.75
CA SER A 24 19.51 -36.77 -31.16
C SER A 24 18.77 -35.78 -32.05
N ASP A 25 19.56 -34.94 -32.72
CA ASP A 25 19.22 -34.12 -33.88
C ASP A 25 18.67 -34.99 -35.01
N GLN A 26 17.53 -34.59 -35.59
CA GLN A 26 17.27 -34.78 -37.03
C GLN A 26 16.45 -33.60 -37.56
N VAL A 27 17.13 -32.80 -38.39
CA VAL A 27 16.56 -31.82 -39.30
C VAL A 27 15.97 -32.57 -40.49
N ALA A 28 14.70 -32.33 -40.79
CA ALA A 28 14.08 -32.69 -42.06
C ALA A 28 13.37 -31.45 -42.62
N ASP A 29 13.94 -30.92 -43.70
CA ASP A 29 13.29 -30.04 -44.66
C ASP A 29 12.08 -30.75 -45.27
N ASP A 30 10.91 -30.10 -45.27
CA ASP A 30 9.89 -30.37 -46.26
C ASP A 30 9.21 -29.06 -46.68
N ASN A 31 9.47 -28.70 -47.94
CA ASN A 31 8.74 -27.70 -48.72
C ASN A 31 7.32 -28.21 -48.97
N VAL A 32 6.30 -27.39 -48.65
CA VAL A 32 4.98 -27.52 -49.25
C VAL A 32 4.50 -26.16 -49.75
N GLU A 33 4.05 -26.20 -50.99
CA GLU A 33 3.71 -25.13 -51.90
C GLU A 33 2.55 -24.24 -51.42
N ALA A 34 2.66 -22.96 -51.75
CA ALA A 34 1.61 -21.97 -51.56
C ALA A 34 0.57 -22.08 -52.69
N GLU A 35 -0.62 -22.60 -52.37
CA GLU A 35 -1.80 -22.43 -53.23
C GLU A 35 -2.52 -21.11 -52.94
N ALA A 36 -2.62 -20.29 -53.98
CA ALA A 36 -3.37 -19.04 -54.00
C ALA A 36 -4.88 -19.33 -54.11
N LEU A 37 -5.68 -18.80 -53.19
CA LEU A 37 -7.14 -18.76 -53.29
C LEU A 37 -7.65 -17.33 -53.57
N PRO A 38 -8.71 -17.18 -54.39
CA PRO A 38 -9.10 -15.91 -54.99
C PRO A 38 -9.89 -14.99 -54.05
N ASN A 39 -9.50 -13.73 -54.12
CA ASN A 39 -10.02 -12.59 -53.38
C ASN A 39 -11.40 -12.17 -53.90
N LYS A 40 -12.49 -12.60 -53.24
CA LYS A 40 -13.81 -11.91 -53.31
C LYS A 40 -14.58 -12.09 -52.00
N THR A 41 -14.46 -11.11 -51.11
CA THR A 41 -15.38 -10.91 -49.98
C THR A 41 -16.21 -9.65 -50.24
N PRO A 42 -17.53 -9.65 -49.96
CA PRO A 42 -18.40 -8.51 -50.25
C PRO A 42 -18.09 -7.33 -49.33
N ARG A 43 -18.14 -6.10 -49.87
CA ARG A 43 -18.07 -4.85 -49.09
C ARG A 43 -19.18 -4.84 -48.03
N ARG A 44 -18.80 -5.01 -46.76
CA ARG A 44 -19.62 -4.58 -45.63
C ARG A 44 -19.60 -3.05 -45.59
N GLU A 45 -20.76 -2.42 -45.58
CA GLU A 45 -20.91 -1.02 -45.19
C GLU A 45 -20.47 -0.87 -43.73
N GLU A 46 -19.25 -0.36 -43.52
CA GLU A 46 -18.77 -0.02 -42.19
C GLU A 46 -19.36 1.31 -41.75
N SER A 47 -20.05 1.31 -40.62
CA SER A 47 -20.43 2.53 -39.91
C SER A 47 -19.18 3.22 -39.34
N TYR A 48 -18.68 4.25 -40.01
CA TYR A 48 -17.52 5.03 -39.56
C TYR A 48 -17.84 5.85 -38.31
N CYS A 49 -17.17 5.55 -37.19
CA CYS A 49 -17.21 6.35 -35.96
C CYS A 49 -16.34 7.61 -36.10
N ALA A 50 -16.84 8.78 -35.69
CA ALA A 50 -16.14 10.06 -35.72
C ALA A 50 -14.77 10.07 -35.02
N GLN A 51 -14.54 9.19 -34.03
CA GLN A 51 -13.24 9.01 -33.38
C GLN A 51 -12.15 8.51 -34.34
N ALA A 52 -12.51 7.70 -35.34
CA ALA A 52 -11.56 7.20 -36.34
C ALA A 52 -11.10 8.32 -37.30
N MET A 53 -11.99 9.27 -37.62
CA MET A 53 -11.66 10.40 -38.49
C MET A 53 -10.62 11.35 -37.87
N TRP A 54 -10.63 11.54 -36.54
CA TRP A 54 -9.86 12.62 -35.89
C TRP A 54 -9.10 12.16 -34.63
N ALA A 55 -8.41 11.04 -34.74
CA ALA A 55 -7.54 10.54 -33.67
C ALA A 55 -6.47 11.58 -33.26
N ILE A 56 -5.92 11.44 -32.05
CA ILE A 56 -4.78 12.23 -31.57
C ILE A 56 -3.63 12.11 -32.58
N GLY A 57 -3.02 13.24 -32.94
CA GLY A 57 -1.96 13.33 -33.95
C GLY A 57 -2.45 13.55 -35.39
N THR A 58 -3.77 13.51 -35.63
CA THR A 58 -4.33 13.87 -36.95
C THR A 58 -4.09 15.35 -37.25
N VAL A 59 -3.62 15.61 -38.48
CA VAL A 59 -3.39 16.95 -39.01
C VAL A 59 -4.69 17.50 -39.59
N VAL A 60 -5.09 18.67 -39.13
CA VAL A 60 -6.37 19.29 -39.48
C VAL A 60 -6.15 20.74 -39.91
N THR A 61 -7.00 21.22 -40.80
CA THR A 61 -7.14 22.65 -41.08
C THR A 61 -8.33 23.16 -40.28
N VAL A 62 -8.11 24.14 -39.40
CA VAL A 62 -9.16 24.78 -38.60
C VAL A 62 -9.60 26.07 -39.30
N ARG A 63 -10.91 26.24 -39.50
CA ARG A 63 -11.49 27.51 -39.95
C ARG A 63 -11.67 28.43 -38.75
N LEU A 64 -10.88 29.52 -38.72
CA LEU A 64 -10.90 30.53 -37.67
C LEU A 64 -11.73 31.71 -38.19
N GLY A 65 -13.06 31.65 -38.07
CA GLY A 65 -14.04 32.72 -38.34
C GLY A 65 -13.69 33.74 -39.45
N GLY A 66 -14.39 33.70 -40.59
CA GLY A 66 -14.08 34.50 -41.79
C GLY A 66 -13.31 33.68 -42.83
N LYS A 67 -12.66 34.32 -43.83
CA LYS A 67 -11.88 33.62 -44.88
C LYS A 67 -10.51 33.09 -44.41
N LYS A 68 -10.27 32.97 -43.09
CA LYS A 68 -8.97 32.58 -42.54
C LYS A 68 -9.00 31.12 -42.08
N SER A 69 -8.00 30.34 -42.50
CA SER A 69 -7.76 28.98 -42.06
C SER A 69 -6.35 28.85 -41.50
N ALA A 70 -6.16 27.92 -40.58
CA ALA A 70 -4.84 27.62 -40.02
C ALA A 70 -4.66 26.11 -39.85
N ARG A 71 -3.46 25.61 -40.15
CA ARG A 71 -3.11 24.20 -40.04
C ARG A 71 -2.66 23.89 -38.61
N GLY A 72 -3.11 22.78 -38.06
CA GLY A 72 -2.69 22.34 -36.74
C GLY A 72 -2.91 20.86 -36.47
N HIS A 73 -2.55 20.44 -35.27
CA HIS A 73 -2.63 19.05 -34.84
C HIS A 73 -3.70 18.86 -33.76
N VAL A 74 -4.48 17.79 -33.84
CA VAL A 74 -5.36 17.34 -32.75
C VAL A 74 -4.50 16.80 -31.62
N ILE A 75 -4.41 17.54 -30.52
CA ILE A 75 -3.53 17.14 -29.40
C ILE A 75 -4.29 16.64 -28.18
N MET A 76 -5.58 16.96 -28.05
CA MET A 76 -6.39 16.57 -26.91
C MET A 76 -7.89 16.70 -27.22
N HIS A 77 -8.68 15.76 -26.71
CA HIS A 77 -10.12 15.88 -26.61
C HIS A 77 -10.48 16.48 -25.25
N HIS A 78 -11.05 17.68 -25.24
CA HIS A 78 -11.62 18.24 -24.01
C HIS A 78 -12.98 17.63 -23.78
N ARG A 79 -13.11 17.00 -22.62
CA ARG A 79 -14.35 16.43 -22.15
C ARG A 79 -14.86 17.27 -21.00
N GLY A 80 -16.04 17.85 -21.17
CA GLY A 80 -16.87 18.21 -20.02
C GLY A 80 -17.25 16.95 -19.26
N GLY A 81 -16.34 16.46 -18.41
CA GLY A 81 -16.67 15.68 -17.22
C GLY A 81 -17.12 14.21 -17.32
N VAL A 82 -17.29 13.51 -18.46
CA VAL A 82 -17.74 12.08 -18.41
C VAL A 82 -17.29 11.15 -19.55
N THR A 83 -16.36 10.22 -19.28
CA THR A 83 -16.41 8.75 -19.51
C THR A 83 -16.88 8.07 -20.81
N THR A 84 -18.06 8.29 -21.42
CA THR A 84 -18.61 7.40 -22.51
C THR A 84 -18.24 7.76 -23.97
N MET A 85 -17.78 6.78 -24.76
CA MET A 85 -17.20 6.80 -26.13
C MET A 85 -17.78 7.71 -27.25
N TYR A 86 -18.78 8.59 -27.04
CA TYR A 86 -19.56 9.18 -28.14
C TYR A 86 -19.79 10.70 -28.14
N ALA A 87 -19.03 11.53 -27.42
CA ALA A 87 -19.13 12.98 -27.60
C ALA A 87 -17.83 13.73 -27.23
N ILE A 88 -17.20 14.38 -28.20
CA ILE A 88 -16.08 15.32 -28.01
C ILE A 88 -16.70 16.73 -28.01
N GLN A 89 -16.52 17.54 -26.96
CA GLN A 89 -17.08 18.90 -26.93
C GLN A 89 -16.13 19.94 -27.52
N LYS A 90 -14.82 19.82 -27.24
CA LYS A 90 -13.80 20.68 -27.82
C LYS A 90 -12.57 19.86 -28.20
N VAL A 91 -11.90 20.27 -29.27
CA VAL A 91 -10.60 19.74 -29.68
C VAL A 91 -9.57 20.84 -29.48
N ARG A 92 -8.50 20.55 -28.73
CA ARG A 92 -7.37 21.48 -28.66
C ARG A 92 -6.50 21.29 -29.90
N VAL A 93 -6.26 22.39 -30.60
CA VAL A 93 -5.41 22.42 -31.80
C VAL A 93 -4.15 23.22 -31.51
N LEU A 94 -3.01 22.66 -31.90
CA LEU A 94 -1.72 23.33 -31.89
C LEU A 94 -1.46 23.97 -33.25
N PHE A 95 -1.31 25.30 -33.29
CA PHE A 95 -0.94 26.04 -34.49
C PHE A 95 0.55 26.41 -34.49
N ASP A 96 1.20 26.21 -35.63
CA ASP A 96 2.53 26.73 -35.89
C ASP A 96 2.44 28.17 -36.39
N GLN A 97 3.06 29.12 -35.67
CA GLN A 97 3.17 30.51 -36.13
C GLN A 97 4.46 30.73 -36.95
N PRO A 98 4.49 31.71 -37.87
CA PRO A 98 5.65 32.01 -38.73
C PRO A 98 6.98 32.31 -38.03
N ARG A 99 6.99 32.51 -36.70
CA ARG A 99 8.18 32.79 -35.88
C ARG A 99 8.54 31.66 -34.91
N GLY A 100 8.02 30.45 -35.11
CA GLY A 100 8.29 29.29 -34.25
C GLY A 100 7.54 29.29 -32.91
N ALA A 101 6.75 30.33 -32.61
CA ALA A 101 5.85 30.35 -31.47
C ALA A 101 4.67 29.41 -31.71
N LYS A 102 4.33 28.62 -30.69
CA LYS A 102 3.20 27.68 -30.72
C LYS A 102 1.99 28.33 -30.04
N LYS A 103 0.85 28.37 -30.72
CA LYS A 103 -0.41 28.86 -30.16
C LYS A 103 -1.39 27.70 -30.01
N TYR A 104 -2.00 27.59 -28.84
CA TYR A 104 -3.07 26.64 -28.58
C TYR A 104 -4.42 27.33 -28.70
N GLU A 105 -5.38 26.65 -29.32
CA GLU A 105 -6.77 27.10 -29.33
C GLU A 105 -7.70 25.91 -29.13
N ASP A 106 -8.75 26.10 -28.34
CA ASP A 106 -9.78 25.09 -28.13
C ASP A 106 -10.90 25.35 -29.15
N VAL A 107 -11.08 24.41 -30.07
CA VAL A 107 -12.10 24.46 -31.12
C VAL A 107 -13.32 23.69 -30.66
N GLU A 108 -14.47 24.36 -30.57
CA GLU A 108 -15.73 23.70 -30.21
C GLU A 108 -16.24 22.82 -31.35
N VAL A 109 -16.47 21.54 -31.03
CA VAL A 109 -16.91 20.48 -31.95
C VAL A 109 -18.05 19.67 -31.34
N SER A 110 -18.92 20.35 -30.60
CA SER A 110 -20.00 19.75 -29.79
C SER A 110 -20.99 18.91 -30.59
N THR A 111 -21.06 19.08 -31.92
CA THR A 111 -21.77 18.17 -32.84
C THR A 111 -20.91 17.80 -34.05
N MET A 112 -21.27 16.71 -34.75
CA MET A 112 -20.62 16.29 -36.00
C MET A 112 -20.72 17.32 -37.11
N GLU A 113 -21.79 18.10 -37.13
CA GLU A 113 -22.00 19.17 -38.09
C GLU A 113 -21.04 20.34 -37.82
N THR A 114 -20.90 20.75 -36.55
CA THR A 114 -19.93 21.78 -36.16
C THR A 114 -18.49 21.33 -36.38
N ALA A 115 -18.20 20.04 -36.21
CA ALA A 115 -16.88 19.47 -36.49
C ALA A 115 -16.56 19.52 -37.99
N ARG A 116 -17.49 19.12 -38.87
CA ARG A 116 -17.31 19.18 -40.33
C ARG A 116 -17.21 20.61 -40.86
N GLU A 117 -17.91 21.55 -40.22
CA GLU A 117 -17.84 22.98 -40.60
C GLU A 117 -16.49 23.59 -40.23
N LYS A 118 -15.94 23.25 -39.06
CA LYS A 118 -14.76 23.91 -38.48
C LYS A 118 -13.44 23.19 -38.73
N LEU A 119 -13.46 21.89 -39.02
CA LEU A 119 -12.27 21.07 -39.22
C LEU A 119 -12.31 20.39 -40.60
N GLU A 120 -11.24 20.58 -41.38
CA GLU A 120 -11.00 19.85 -42.62
C GLU A 120 -9.79 18.92 -42.48
N LEU A 121 -9.95 17.65 -42.90
CA LEU A 121 -8.86 16.68 -42.92
C LEU A 121 -7.85 17.07 -44.00
N VAL A 122 -6.57 17.12 -43.65
CA VAL A 122 -5.51 17.29 -44.65
C VAL A 122 -5.15 15.92 -45.20
N ALA A 123 -5.73 15.57 -46.35
CA ALA A 123 -5.45 14.30 -47.03
C ALA A 123 -3.94 14.14 -47.33
N GLY A 124 -3.38 12.96 -47.04
CA GLY A 124 -1.98 12.62 -47.33
C GLY A 124 -0.94 13.22 -46.37
N ALA A 125 -1.33 13.94 -45.32
CA ALA A 125 -0.39 14.41 -44.30
C ALA A 125 0.07 13.25 -43.39
N PRO A 126 1.38 13.13 -43.09
CA PRO A 126 1.87 12.11 -42.17
C PRO A 126 1.30 12.36 -40.76
N ARG A 127 0.88 11.30 -40.08
CA ARG A 127 0.58 11.37 -38.64
C ARG A 127 1.85 11.78 -37.91
N VAL A 128 1.73 12.79 -37.06
CA VAL A 128 2.82 13.18 -36.17
C VAL A 128 2.54 12.55 -34.82
N ASP A 129 3.55 11.90 -34.23
CA ASP A 129 3.48 11.41 -32.86
C ASP A 129 3.33 12.60 -31.91
N VAL A 130 2.09 12.86 -31.51
CA VAL A 130 1.80 13.86 -30.49
C VAL A 130 1.90 13.17 -29.13
N ARG A 131 2.81 13.65 -28.28
CA ARG A 131 2.95 13.17 -26.89
C ARG A 131 1.57 13.13 -26.24
N MET A 132 1.09 11.93 -25.87
CA MET A 132 -0.19 11.75 -25.22
C MET A 132 -0.27 12.64 -23.98
N TRP A 133 -1.16 13.62 -24.03
CA TRP A 133 -1.61 14.33 -22.86
C TRP A 133 -2.99 13.78 -22.50
N THR A 134 -3.05 12.91 -21.49
CA THR A 134 -4.32 12.50 -20.91
C THR A 134 -4.81 13.60 -19.96
N SER A 135 -5.91 14.25 -20.31
CA SER A 135 -6.56 15.24 -19.45
C SER A 135 -7.24 14.53 -18.28
N GLY A 136 -6.64 14.62 -17.10
CA GLY A 136 -7.25 14.14 -15.86
C GLY A 136 -6.27 13.85 -14.73
N THR A 137 -5.01 13.57 -15.03
CA THR A 137 -3.96 13.38 -14.02
C THR A 137 -3.29 14.71 -13.69
N PRO A 138 -3.10 15.09 -12.42
CA PRO A 138 -1.90 15.82 -12.07
C PRO A 138 -0.74 14.86 -12.30
N CYS A 139 -0.01 15.07 -13.39
CA CYS A 139 1.39 14.70 -13.56
C CYS A 139 1.73 13.22 -13.27
N MET A 140 1.71 12.39 -14.31
CA MET A 140 2.94 11.66 -14.60
C MET A 140 3.40 12.09 -15.98
N ARG A 141 4.42 12.96 -16.03
CA ARG A 141 5.20 13.16 -17.24
C ARG A 141 5.77 11.80 -17.65
N VAL A 142 6.06 11.59 -18.94
CA VAL A 142 6.92 10.46 -19.35
C VAL A 142 8.27 10.52 -18.60
N ASP A 143 8.73 11.72 -18.24
CA ASP A 143 9.88 11.94 -17.36
C ASP A 143 9.62 11.48 -15.90
N ASP A 144 8.38 11.52 -15.43
CA ASP A 144 7.98 11.02 -14.09
C ASP A 144 7.79 9.50 -14.09
N LEU A 145 7.37 8.90 -15.21
CA LEU A 145 7.44 7.45 -15.43
C LEU A 145 8.88 6.99 -15.56
N ALA A 146 9.75 7.76 -16.21
CA ALA A 146 11.19 7.51 -16.24
C ALA A 146 11.85 7.77 -14.88
N HIS A 147 11.32 8.67 -14.05
CA HIS A 147 11.78 8.90 -12.68
C HIS A 147 11.29 7.81 -11.70
N ALA A 148 10.05 7.34 -11.86
CA ALA A 148 9.49 6.21 -11.11
C ALA A 148 10.08 4.86 -11.57
N ALA A 149 10.47 4.74 -12.85
CA ALA A 149 11.17 3.59 -13.41
C ALA A 149 12.71 3.75 -13.37
N ARG A 150 13.24 4.89 -12.92
CA ARG A 150 14.67 5.00 -12.62
C ARG A 150 14.93 4.07 -11.47
N LYS A 151 15.54 2.92 -11.78
CA LYS A 151 16.35 2.22 -10.78
C LYS A 151 17.22 3.30 -10.15
N PRO A 152 17.28 3.41 -8.81
CA PRO A 152 18.20 4.35 -8.18
C PRO A 152 19.55 4.18 -8.87
N ASP A 153 20.15 5.28 -9.32
CA ASP A 153 21.44 5.23 -10.00
C ASP A 153 22.39 4.40 -9.13
N ALA A 154 23.34 3.67 -9.72
CA ALA A 154 24.27 2.86 -8.93
C ALA A 154 24.92 3.68 -7.79
N ALA A 155 25.16 4.97 -8.03
CA ALA A 155 25.64 5.95 -7.05
C ALA A 155 24.63 6.27 -5.92
N ASP A 156 23.31 6.19 -6.14
CA ASP A 156 22.29 6.28 -5.07
C ASP A 156 22.24 5.00 -4.24
N ARG A 157 22.48 3.83 -4.86
CA ARG A 157 22.53 2.54 -4.16
C ARG A 157 23.69 2.44 -3.19
N GLU A 158 24.87 2.91 -3.58
CA GLU A 158 26.05 2.93 -2.70
C GLU A 158 25.91 3.91 -1.54
N ARG A 159 25.17 5.01 -1.72
CA ARG A 159 24.94 6.02 -0.66
C ARG A 159 24.05 5.52 0.47
N GLY A 160 23.12 4.60 0.19
CA GLY A 160 22.14 4.11 1.15
C GLY A 160 21.01 5.11 1.46
N PHE A 161 19.99 4.61 2.16
CA PHE A 161 18.73 5.33 2.41
C PHE A 161 18.93 6.57 3.29
N GLY A 162 18.55 7.74 2.77
CA GLY A 162 18.49 9.01 3.50
C GLY A 162 19.82 9.76 3.65
N ARG A 163 20.93 9.25 3.07
CA ARG A 163 22.25 9.87 3.17
C ARG A 163 22.45 10.94 2.08
N ALA A 164 22.80 12.16 2.48
CA ALA A 164 23.12 13.26 1.57
C ALA A 164 24.50 13.08 0.93
N ALA A 165 24.67 13.57 -0.30
CA ALA A 165 25.87 13.34 -1.13
C ALA A 165 27.20 13.80 -0.48
N ASN A 166 27.16 14.82 0.39
CA ASN A 166 28.35 15.47 0.94
C ASN A 166 28.65 15.11 2.41
N VAL A 167 28.00 14.08 2.97
CA VAL A 167 28.16 13.73 4.39
C VAL A 167 29.19 12.60 4.55
N SER A 168 30.41 12.98 4.96
CA SER A 168 31.44 12.02 5.38
C SER A 168 31.16 11.50 6.80
N ARG A 169 31.32 10.20 6.99
CA ARG A 169 31.18 9.56 8.31
C ARG A 169 32.47 9.79 9.08
N ARG A 170 32.40 10.56 10.17
CA ARG A 170 33.47 10.63 11.17
C ARG A 170 33.02 9.83 12.38
N LYS A 171 33.87 8.91 12.87
CA LYS A 171 33.65 8.25 14.17
C LYS A 171 33.56 9.35 15.23
N LYS A 172 32.38 9.46 15.85
CA LYS A 172 32.15 10.41 16.93
C LYS A 172 32.35 9.68 18.25
N LYS A 173 32.97 10.37 19.21
CA LYS A 173 32.94 9.91 20.60
C LYS A 173 31.48 9.82 21.05
N PHE A 174 31.20 8.86 21.93
CA PHE A 174 29.91 8.73 22.57
C PHE A 174 29.43 10.06 23.15
N ALA A 175 28.15 10.38 22.92
CA ALA A 175 27.57 11.71 23.16
C ALA A 175 26.78 11.81 24.48
N GLY A 176 26.90 10.82 25.37
CA GLY A 176 26.22 10.80 26.67
C GLY A 176 26.98 11.51 27.78
N SER A 177 26.39 11.57 28.98
CA SER A 177 27.06 12.11 30.17
C SER A 177 28.29 11.27 30.54
N SER A 178 29.22 11.86 31.28
CA SER A 178 30.42 11.15 31.75
C SER A 178 30.09 9.98 32.68
N THR A 179 28.97 10.02 33.43
CA THR A 179 28.52 8.91 34.27
C THR A 179 27.99 7.75 33.44
N VAL A 180 27.11 8.04 32.47
CA VAL A 180 26.56 7.05 31.53
C VAL A 180 27.70 6.37 30.75
N ALA A 181 28.66 7.15 30.25
CA ALA A 181 29.82 6.62 29.52
C ALA A 181 30.63 5.63 30.37
N LYS A 182 30.91 5.95 31.63
CA LYS A 182 31.62 5.05 32.56
C LYS A 182 30.85 3.75 32.83
N GLY A 183 29.52 3.83 32.96
CA GLY A 183 28.67 2.65 33.10
C GLY A 183 28.75 1.74 31.88
N LEU A 184 28.68 2.34 30.68
CA LEU A 184 28.83 1.61 29.41
C LEU A 184 30.23 1.03 29.21
N GLU A 185 31.30 1.72 29.61
CA GLU A 185 32.68 1.20 29.57
C GLU A 185 32.83 -0.06 30.45
N LYS A 186 32.21 -0.07 31.64
CA LYS A 186 32.17 -1.26 32.50
C LYS A 186 31.36 -2.39 31.88
N ALA A 187 30.18 -2.08 31.34
CA ALA A 187 29.33 -3.05 30.65
C ALA A 187 30.06 -3.68 29.44
N GLU A 188 30.77 -2.86 28.67
CA GLU A 188 31.62 -3.27 27.55
C GLU A 188 32.74 -4.22 27.98
N ALA A 189 33.40 -3.95 29.11
CA ALA A 189 34.44 -4.82 29.65
C ALA A 189 33.90 -6.19 30.08
N ILE A 190 32.75 -6.22 30.78
CA ILE A 190 32.06 -7.47 31.14
C ILE A 190 31.67 -8.25 29.89
N ALA A 191 31.11 -7.57 28.89
CA ALA A 191 30.73 -8.18 27.63
C ALA A 191 31.92 -8.77 26.87
N ALA A 192 33.07 -8.08 26.84
CA ALA A 192 34.28 -8.59 26.23
C ALA A 192 34.78 -9.88 26.94
N SER A 193 34.78 -9.89 28.28
CA SER A 193 35.14 -11.09 29.05
C SER A 193 34.15 -12.24 28.85
N ALA A 194 32.86 -11.93 28.76
CA ALA A 194 31.82 -12.93 28.55
C ALA A 194 31.90 -13.58 27.15
N ILE A 195 32.09 -12.79 26.10
CA ILE A 195 32.29 -13.29 24.74
C ILE A 195 33.54 -14.17 24.67
N ALA A 196 34.65 -13.75 25.30
CA ALA A 196 35.88 -14.55 25.35
C ALA A 196 35.70 -15.89 26.08
N ALA A 197 34.69 -15.99 26.95
CA ALA A 197 34.33 -17.18 27.70
C ALA A 197 33.13 -17.94 27.10
N ASP A 198 32.65 -17.55 25.91
CA ASP A 198 31.48 -18.13 25.23
C ASP A 198 30.21 -18.13 26.12
N ARG A 199 30.00 -17.05 26.88
CA ARG A 199 28.81 -16.84 27.72
C ARG A 199 27.94 -15.73 27.16
N CYS A 200 26.69 -16.03 26.85
CA CYS A 200 25.71 -15.02 26.45
C CYS A 200 24.30 -15.26 27.01
N ASP A 201 24.19 -15.85 28.21
CA ASP A 201 22.89 -16.05 28.88
C ASP A 201 22.29 -14.78 29.50
N ASP A 202 21.03 -14.88 29.97
CA ASP A 202 20.30 -13.78 30.63
C ASP A 202 21.10 -13.15 31.77
N SER A 203 21.75 -13.98 32.59
CA SER A 203 22.48 -13.52 33.77
C SER A 203 23.65 -12.63 33.39
N THR A 204 24.35 -12.99 32.31
CA THR A 204 25.48 -12.25 31.76
C THR A 204 25.05 -10.91 31.17
N VAL A 205 23.94 -10.89 30.42
CA VAL A 205 23.38 -9.65 29.86
C VAL A 205 22.93 -8.70 30.98
N VAL A 206 22.25 -9.23 32.01
CA VAL A 206 21.80 -8.44 33.17
C VAL A 206 22.99 -7.94 33.99
N GLU A 207 24.03 -8.74 34.18
CA GLU A 207 25.27 -8.33 34.86
C GLU A 207 25.94 -7.15 34.16
N ALA A 208 26.09 -7.23 32.83
CA ALA A 208 26.69 -6.16 32.03
C ALA A 208 25.86 -4.87 32.11
N LEU A 209 24.55 -4.95 31.88
CA LEU A 209 23.66 -3.79 31.94
C LEU A 209 23.48 -3.24 33.36
N GLY A 210 23.62 -4.08 34.38
CA GLY A 210 23.59 -3.67 35.78
C GLY A 210 24.67 -2.64 36.14
N GLN A 211 25.77 -2.58 35.38
CA GLN A 211 26.83 -1.57 35.56
C GLN A 211 26.37 -0.13 35.28
N LEU A 212 25.23 0.04 34.60
CA LEU A 212 24.62 1.34 34.35
C LEU A 212 23.95 1.91 35.62
N GLY A 213 23.51 1.07 36.56
CA GLY A 213 22.73 1.53 37.72
C GLY A 213 21.52 2.36 37.29
N ASP A 214 21.42 3.59 37.81
CA ASP A 214 20.40 4.57 37.39
C ASP A 214 20.85 5.48 36.25
N ASP A 215 22.13 5.43 35.85
CA ASP A 215 22.76 6.23 34.81
C ASP A 215 22.54 5.62 33.40
N TRP A 216 21.29 5.34 33.05
CA TRP A 216 20.95 4.87 31.72
C TRP A 216 20.99 6.01 30.69
N PRO A 217 21.34 5.73 29.42
CA PRO A 217 21.16 6.69 28.34
C PRO A 217 19.69 7.14 28.27
N HIS A 218 19.48 8.37 27.81
CA HIS A 218 18.15 8.94 27.60
C HIS A 218 17.87 9.11 26.12
N GLN A 219 16.62 8.89 25.72
CA GLN A 219 16.17 9.04 24.34
C GLN A 219 14.91 9.92 24.26
N ASP A 220 14.94 10.88 23.34
CA ASP A 220 13.78 11.71 23.02
C ASP A 220 12.78 10.92 22.18
N ARG A 221 11.83 10.25 22.85
CA ARG A 221 10.78 9.45 22.21
C ARG A 221 9.39 9.94 22.59
N PRO A 222 8.95 11.11 22.09
CA PRO A 222 7.65 11.69 22.45
C PRO A 222 6.46 10.79 22.07
N ASN A 223 6.62 9.92 21.07
CA ASN A 223 5.57 8.98 20.65
C ASN A 223 5.34 7.83 21.64
N VAL A 224 6.28 7.53 22.53
CA VAL A 224 6.15 6.45 23.53
C VAL A 224 6.16 6.97 24.97
N SER A 225 6.61 8.21 25.18
CA SER A 225 6.60 8.87 26.48
C SER A 225 5.18 9.30 26.88
N ARG A 226 4.79 8.98 28.12
CA ARG A 226 3.47 9.34 28.69
C ARG A 226 3.37 10.83 29.01
N ASP A 227 4.45 11.43 29.49
CA ASP A 227 4.52 12.83 29.92
C ASP A 227 5.36 13.72 28.98
N GLY A 228 5.84 13.15 27.87
CA GLY A 228 6.65 13.84 26.89
C GLY A 228 8.12 14.01 27.29
N LYS A 229 8.53 13.51 28.46
CA LYS A 229 9.94 13.55 28.90
C LYS A 229 10.78 12.47 28.22
N PRO A 230 12.11 12.66 28.14
CA PRO A 230 13.03 11.64 27.65
C PRO A 230 12.88 10.34 28.45
N VAL A 231 12.94 9.20 27.77
CA VAL A 231 12.84 7.88 28.39
C VAL A 231 14.23 7.27 28.59
N ARG A 232 14.40 6.48 29.65
CA ARG A 232 15.65 5.75 29.92
C ARG A 232 15.72 4.49 29.06
N GLY A 233 16.79 4.38 28.28
CA GLY A 233 16.98 3.31 27.32
C GLY A 233 17.99 3.64 26.25
N MET A 234 18.29 2.66 25.41
CA MET A 234 19.20 2.79 24.29
C MET A 234 18.79 1.93 23.12
N MET A 235 19.24 2.32 21.93
CA MET A 235 19.11 1.52 20.73
C MET A 235 20.46 0.90 20.40
N LEU A 236 20.46 -0.38 20.04
CA LEU A 236 21.57 -1.07 19.39
C LEU A 236 21.22 -1.33 17.92
N GLY A 237 22.22 -1.36 17.05
CA GLY A 237 22.04 -1.66 15.63
C GLY A 237 21.66 -0.47 14.76
N ALA A 238 20.81 -0.69 13.75
CA ALA A 238 20.46 0.29 12.73
C ALA A 238 19.54 1.41 13.28
N VAL A 239 19.87 2.66 12.98
CA VAL A 239 19.06 3.85 13.31
C VAL A 239 18.96 4.80 12.12
N PHE A 240 17.88 5.58 12.05
CA PHE A 240 17.74 6.68 11.09
C PHE A 240 18.09 8.01 11.75
N VAL A 241 19.14 8.66 11.26
CA VAL A 241 19.64 9.94 11.81
C VAL A 241 19.25 11.09 10.89
N LEU A 242 18.62 12.12 11.47
CA LEU A 242 18.22 13.34 10.78
C LEU A 242 19.43 14.19 10.34
N GLY A 243 19.18 15.26 9.58
CA GLY A 243 20.24 16.16 9.12
C GLY A 243 21.04 15.66 7.92
N GLY A 244 20.45 14.76 7.12
CA GLY A 244 21.07 14.22 5.91
C GLY A 244 22.09 13.12 6.16
N ILE A 245 22.18 12.60 7.39
CA ILE A 245 23.04 11.45 7.72
C ILE A 245 22.40 10.14 7.21
N GLY A 246 21.09 9.97 7.42
CA GLY A 246 20.35 8.80 6.95
C GLY A 246 20.53 7.59 7.86
N MET A 247 20.48 6.38 7.27
CA MET A 247 20.73 5.15 8.02
C MET A 247 22.17 5.11 8.54
N SER A 248 22.34 4.72 9.81
CA SER A 248 23.64 4.62 10.48
C SER A 248 23.62 3.54 11.56
N VAL A 249 24.81 3.16 12.03
CA VAL A 249 24.96 2.36 13.25
C VAL A 249 24.66 3.27 14.46
N SER A 250 23.96 2.74 15.46
CA SER A 250 23.65 3.49 16.67
C SER A 250 24.93 3.96 17.38
N ASN A 251 24.87 5.10 18.07
CA ASN A 251 26.02 5.65 18.79
C ASN A 251 26.56 4.68 19.87
N VAL A 252 25.66 3.91 20.51
CA VAL A 252 26.06 2.89 21.48
C VAL A 252 26.79 1.75 20.78
N SER A 253 26.25 1.22 19.69
CA SER A 253 26.89 0.13 18.95
C SER A 253 28.22 0.51 18.30
N GLU A 254 28.39 1.76 17.87
CA GLU A 254 29.68 2.24 17.35
C GLU A 254 30.77 2.35 18.41
N ASN A 255 30.41 2.67 19.66
CA ASN A 255 31.37 2.94 20.74
C ASN A 255 31.55 1.75 21.71
N PHE A 256 30.56 0.86 21.80
CA PHE A 256 30.52 -0.29 22.71
C PHE A 256 30.17 -1.57 21.92
N PRO A 257 31.09 -2.02 21.04
CA PRO A 257 30.83 -3.13 20.13
C PRO A 257 30.72 -4.48 20.82
N ASN A 258 31.46 -4.75 21.91
CA ASN A 258 31.37 -6.04 22.61
C ASN A 258 30.06 -6.16 23.38
N LEU A 259 29.57 -5.09 23.99
CA LEU A 259 28.23 -5.05 24.58
C LEU A 259 27.17 -5.37 23.52
N THR A 260 27.30 -4.77 22.34
CA THR A 260 26.38 -5.06 21.23
C THR A 260 26.48 -6.51 20.79
N LYS A 261 27.69 -7.05 20.58
CA LYS A 261 27.93 -8.44 20.18
C LYS A 261 27.40 -9.44 21.22
N LEU A 262 27.52 -9.13 22.51
CA LEU A 262 26.96 -9.96 23.59
C LEU A 262 25.44 -10.03 23.47
N VAL A 263 24.78 -8.88 23.32
CA VAL A 263 23.31 -8.83 23.24
C VAL A 263 22.80 -9.46 21.95
N THR A 264 23.47 -9.28 20.81
CA THR A 264 23.06 -9.94 19.56
C THR A 264 23.28 -11.45 19.60
N ALA A 265 24.36 -11.94 20.20
CA ALA A 265 24.57 -13.36 20.44
C ALA A 265 23.48 -13.96 21.34
N TRP A 266 23.20 -13.32 22.48
CA TRP A 266 22.13 -13.72 23.39
C TRP A 266 20.77 -13.80 22.68
N VAL A 267 20.40 -12.79 21.89
CA VAL A 267 19.14 -12.80 21.13
C VAL A 267 19.07 -13.98 20.17
N ARG A 268 20.15 -14.25 19.43
CA ARG A 268 20.20 -15.35 18.45
C ARG A 268 20.12 -16.73 19.09
N GLU A 269 20.68 -16.89 20.30
CA GLU A 269 20.62 -18.16 21.03
C GLU A 269 19.30 -18.37 21.78
N SER A 270 18.64 -17.28 22.19
CA SER A 270 17.44 -17.36 23.04
C SER A 270 16.11 -17.27 22.29
N ILE A 271 16.09 -16.84 21.03
CA ILE A 271 14.90 -16.92 20.16
C ILE A 271 14.95 -18.27 19.41
N ASP A 272 13.89 -19.08 19.55
CA ASP A 272 13.79 -20.44 18.99
C ASP A 272 13.73 -20.52 17.44
N GLU A 273 13.89 -19.41 16.73
CA GLU A 273 13.86 -19.32 15.27
C GLU A 273 14.94 -18.37 14.74
N ASP A 274 15.35 -18.58 13.47
CA ASP A 274 16.26 -17.70 12.74
C ASP A 274 15.57 -16.38 12.37
N PHE A 275 15.28 -15.55 13.37
CA PHE A 275 14.64 -14.25 13.20
C PHE A 275 15.65 -13.23 12.65
N PRO A 276 15.42 -12.65 11.46
CA PRO A 276 16.30 -11.60 10.95
C PRO A 276 16.02 -10.27 11.67
N PHE A 277 17.03 -9.64 12.27
CA PHE A 277 16.87 -8.36 12.96
C PHE A 277 17.99 -7.38 12.65
N SER A 278 17.65 -6.09 12.61
CA SER A 278 18.60 -4.99 12.35
C SER A 278 18.85 -4.13 13.58
N SER A 279 17.97 -4.21 14.58
CA SER A 279 17.91 -3.26 15.67
C SER A 279 17.37 -3.92 16.95
N ILE A 280 17.90 -3.48 18.10
CA ILE A 280 17.41 -3.90 19.42
C ILE A 280 17.20 -2.64 20.27
N GLN A 281 15.97 -2.38 20.67
CA GLN A 281 15.65 -1.30 21.61
C GLN A 281 15.64 -1.87 23.03
N ILE A 282 16.48 -1.30 23.90
CA ILE A 282 16.56 -1.65 25.32
C ILE A 282 15.94 -0.51 26.12
N ASN A 283 14.94 -0.83 26.93
CA ASN A 283 14.21 0.13 27.76
C ASN A 283 14.43 -0.17 29.24
N TYR A 284 14.69 0.86 30.03
CA TYR A 284 14.86 0.74 31.48
C TYR A 284 13.76 1.48 32.22
N CYS A 285 12.99 0.75 33.01
CA CYS A 285 12.03 1.28 33.97
C CYS A 285 11.11 2.39 33.41
N TYR A 286 10.53 2.17 32.21
CA TYR A 286 9.38 2.95 31.76
C TYR A 286 8.31 2.09 31.07
N ALA A 287 7.04 2.51 31.19
CA ALA A 287 5.90 1.91 30.51
C ALA A 287 5.54 2.74 29.26
N ALA A 288 5.75 2.18 28.06
CA ALA A 288 5.42 2.86 26.81
C ALA A 288 3.91 3.14 26.71
N LYS A 289 3.53 4.34 26.24
CA LYS A 289 2.13 4.63 25.86
C LYS A 289 1.74 3.89 24.58
N LYS A 290 0.45 3.91 24.25
CA LYS A 290 -0.09 3.34 23.02
C LYS A 290 0.50 3.99 21.77
N HIS A 291 1.12 3.19 20.91
CA HIS A 291 1.79 3.65 19.69
C HIS A 291 1.90 2.55 18.63
N VAL A 292 2.37 2.93 17.44
CA VAL A 292 2.72 2.07 16.31
C VAL A 292 4.14 2.40 15.87
N ASP A 293 4.96 1.40 15.56
CA ASP A 293 6.35 1.60 15.14
C ASP A 293 6.46 1.77 13.62
N SER A 294 6.42 3.02 13.16
CA SER A 294 6.41 3.36 11.72
C SER A 294 7.68 2.96 10.94
N ASN A 295 8.75 2.60 11.64
CA ASN A 295 10.03 2.20 11.04
C ASN A 295 10.25 0.69 11.06
N ASN A 296 9.34 -0.06 11.68
CA ASN A 296 9.40 -1.51 11.72
C ASN A 296 8.86 -2.10 10.41
N ILE A 297 9.53 -3.11 9.87
CA ILE A 297 9.10 -3.78 8.65
C ILE A 297 8.04 -4.85 8.92
N GLY A 298 7.98 -5.46 10.10
CA GLY A 298 7.14 -6.65 10.28
C GLY A 298 7.12 -7.16 11.71
N PRO A 299 7.28 -8.48 11.94
CA PRO A 299 7.25 -9.00 13.28
C PRO A 299 8.35 -8.46 14.18
N SER A 300 8.08 -8.43 15.47
CA SER A 300 9.02 -8.04 16.49
C SER A 300 8.91 -8.98 17.69
N TYR A 301 10.02 -9.13 18.40
CA TYR A 301 10.08 -9.89 19.64
C TYR A 301 10.29 -8.95 20.82
N ILE A 302 9.60 -9.23 21.93
CA ILE A 302 9.82 -8.54 23.20
C ILE A 302 10.12 -9.54 24.30
N ARG A 303 11.10 -9.21 25.15
CA ARG A 303 11.38 -9.90 26.40
C ARG A 303 11.70 -8.88 27.48
N ALA A 304 11.22 -9.12 28.68
CA ALA A 304 11.41 -8.30 29.87
C ALA A 304 12.11 -9.14 30.94
N LEU A 305 13.20 -8.60 31.48
CA LEU A 305 13.98 -9.15 32.57
C LEU A 305 13.93 -8.22 33.78
N GLY A 306 14.32 -8.75 34.93
CA GLY A 306 14.42 -8.01 36.20
C GLY A 306 13.33 -8.40 37.20
N ASP A 307 13.45 -7.87 38.41
CA ASP A 307 12.49 -8.11 39.47
C ASP A 307 11.32 -7.13 39.36
N HIS A 308 10.28 -7.53 38.62
CA HIS A 308 9.07 -6.74 38.43
C HIS A 308 7.80 -7.59 38.49
N SER A 309 6.66 -6.95 38.73
CA SER A 309 5.32 -7.54 38.61
C SER A 309 4.48 -6.74 37.62
N GLY A 310 3.63 -7.42 36.84
CA GLY A 310 2.94 -6.80 35.69
C GLY A 310 3.90 -6.45 34.54
N GLY A 311 3.51 -5.51 33.68
CA GLY A 311 4.41 -4.98 32.63
C GLY A 311 4.41 -5.80 31.35
N ASP A 312 3.34 -6.57 31.14
CA ASP A 312 3.03 -7.24 29.89
C ASP A 312 2.78 -6.23 28.77
N LEU A 313 2.83 -6.72 27.52
CA LEU A 313 2.55 -5.92 26.35
C LEU A 313 1.10 -6.15 25.89
N TRP A 314 0.30 -5.09 25.83
CA TRP A 314 -0.97 -5.14 25.10
C TRP A 314 -0.72 -4.86 23.63
N VAL A 315 -1.36 -5.62 22.74
CA VAL A 315 -1.26 -5.51 21.28
C VAL A 315 -2.66 -5.49 20.67
N ALA A 316 -2.85 -4.71 19.60
CA ALA A 316 -4.09 -4.71 18.82
C ALA A 316 -4.22 -5.94 17.93
N ASP A 317 -3.09 -6.59 17.62
CA ASP A 317 -3.04 -7.82 16.85
C ASP A 317 -2.00 -8.76 17.45
N LYS A 318 -2.48 -9.83 18.09
CA LYS A 318 -1.68 -11.00 18.38
C LYS A 318 -1.39 -11.66 17.05
N TYR A 319 -0.12 -11.76 16.70
CA TYR A 319 0.23 -12.66 15.62
C TYR A 319 -0.25 -14.09 15.94
N VAL A 320 -0.72 -14.77 14.91
CA VAL A 320 -0.95 -16.21 14.94
C VAL A 320 0.16 -16.88 14.15
N PHE A 321 0.79 -17.89 14.73
CA PHE A 321 1.64 -18.81 13.99
C PHE A 321 0.74 -19.63 13.09
N ASP A 322 0.85 -19.43 11.79
CA ASP A 322 0.28 -20.33 10.82
C ASP A 322 1.15 -21.59 10.81
N VAL A 323 0.56 -22.71 11.23
CA VAL A 323 1.24 -24.03 11.26
C VAL A 323 1.41 -24.57 9.84
N VAL A 324 0.78 -23.94 8.84
CA VAL A 324 1.08 -24.20 7.44
C VAL A 324 2.44 -23.58 7.13
N ALA A 325 3.47 -24.41 7.26
CA ALA A 325 4.76 -24.12 6.69
C ALA A 325 4.56 -23.70 5.23
N ASP A 326 5.21 -22.61 4.82
CA ASP A 326 5.25 -22.24 3.41
C ASP A 326 5.66 -23.49 2.60
N ALA A 327 4.79 -23.95 1.70
CA ALA A 327 4.96 -25.24 1.03
C ALA A 327 6.25 -25.32 0.20
N THR A 328 6.83 -24.16 -0.12
CA THR A 328 8.03 -23.99 -0.93
C THR A 328 9.30 -23.91 -0.08
N THR A 329 9.24 -23.39 1.15
CA THR A 329 10.41 -23.10 2.01
C THR A 329 10.42 -23.84 3.35
N GLY A 330 9.30 -24.41 3.78
CA GLY A 330 9.18 -25.12 5.06
C GLY A 330 9.17 -24.21 6.30
N LEU A 331 9.17 -22.88 6.12
CA LEU A 331 9.24 -21.92 7.23
C LEU A 331 7.90 -21.78 7.93
N LYS A 332 7.89 -21.79 9.27
CA LYS A 332 6.71 -21.43 10.07
C LYS A 332 6.40 -19.96 9.83
N MET A 333 5.18 -19.68 9.40
CA MET A 333 4.82 -18.34 8.97
C MET A 333 3.96 -17.67 10.02
N VAL A 334 4.29 -16.42 10.31
CA VAL A 334 3.47 -15.57 11.18
C VAL A 334 2.47 -14.80 10.32
N ARG A 335 1.19 -14.83 10.67
CA ARG A 335 0.12 -14.03 10.05
C ARG A 335 -0.54 -13.13 11.09
N GLY A 336 -0.87 -11.90 10.68
CA GLY A 336 -1.74 -11.03 11.49
C GLY A 336 -3.16 -11.58 11.58
N GLY A 337 -3.95 -11.08 12.52
CA GLY A 337 -5.37 -11.43 12.70
C GLY A 337 -5.67 -12.32 13.91
N GLY A 338 -4.75 -12.47 14.87
CA GLY A 338 -5.05 -13.12 16.15
C GLY A 338 -5.80 -12.21 17.13
N GLY A 339 -6.04 -10.95 16.72
CA GLY A 339 -6.89 -10.00 17.43
C GLY A 339 -6.21 -9.38 18.65
N ALA A 340 -6.90 -8.43 19.30
CA ALA A 340 -6.32 -7.68 20.39
C ALA A 340 -6.14 -8.52 21.66
N GLY A 341 -5.09 -8.23 22.43
CA GLY A 341 -4.97 -8.70 23.81
C GLY A 341 -3.56 -8.56 24.37
N THR A 342 -3.33 -9.17 25.53
CA THR A 342 -2.06 -9.09 26.24
C THR A 342 -1.16 -10.27 25.91
N VAL A 343 0.15 -10.00 25.73
CA VAL A 343 1.21 -11.00 25.60
C VAL A 343 2.15 -10.88 26.82
N ASN A 344 2.35 -12.01 27.50
CA ASN A 344 3.32 -12.09 28.59
C ASN A 344 4.72 -12.08 27.99
N CYS A 345 5.55 -11.15 28.44
CA CYS A 345 6.92 -10.99 27.97
C CYS A 345 7.95 -11.12 29.09
N ARG A 346 7.55 -11.59 30.28
CA ARG A 346 8.45 -11.76 31.42
C ARG A 346 9.25 -13.04 31.24
N ASP A 347 10.57 -12.93 31.29
CA ASP A 347 11.53 -14.03 31.28
C ASP A 347 11.45 -14.96 30.04
N ALA A 348 10.63 -14.63 29.03
CA ALA A 348 10.50 -15.35 27.77
C ALA A 348 10.23 -14.38 26.61
N TRP A 349 10.69 -14.75 25.41
CA TRP A 349 10.41 -13.99 24.20
C TRP A 349 8.94 -14.12 23.79
N ALA A 350 8.31 -12.98 23.54
CA ALA A 350 6.96 -12.90 23.01
C ALA A 350 6.98 -12.23 21.64
N LEU A 351 6.39 -12.90 20.66
CA LEU A 351 6.21 -12.37 19.31
C LEU A 351 5.01 -11.41 19.27
N PHE A 352 5.16 -10.28 18.60
CA PHE A 352 4.08 -9.31 18.41
C PHE A 352 4.22 -8.48 17.13
N ASN A 353 3.09 -7.90 16.70
CA ASN A 353 3.02 -7.04 15.52
C ASN A 353 3.36 -5.59 15.87
N GLY A 354 4.62 -5.19 15.66
CA GLY A 354 5.06 -3.81 15.88
C GLY A 354 4.44 -2.79 14.90
N ASN A 355 3.82 -3.26 13.82
CA ASN A 355 3.11 -2.41 12.84
C ASN A 355 1.64 -2.16 13.23
N GLU A 356 1.20 -2.67 14.39
CA GLU A 356 -0.10 -2.41 14.99
C GLU A 356 0.04 -1.72 16.34
N GLU A 357 -1.07 -1.19 16.85
CA GLU A 357 -1.05 -0.46 18.11
C GLU A 357 -0.65 -1.37 19.27
N HIS A 358 0.28 -0.90 20.12
CA HIS A 358 0.71 -1.64 21.30
C HIS A 358 1.15 -0.69 22.45
N TYR A 359 1.12 -1.19 23.69
CA TYR A 359 1.60 -0.45 24.88
C TYR A 359 1.99 -1.37 26.03
N THR A 360 2.81 -0.86 26.95
CA THR A 360 3.18 -1.59 28.18
C THR A 360 2.11 -1.37 29.24
N THR A 361 1.55 -2.46 29.74
CA THR A 361 0.62 -2.46 30.89
C THR A 361 1.33 -1.95 32.15
N PRO A 362 0.59 -1.47 33.18
CA PRO A 362 1.19 -1.04 34.44
C PRO A 362 2.04 -2.15 35.08
N TYR A 363 3.11 -1.74 35.76
CA TYR A 363 4.01 -2.65 36.46
C TYR A 363 4.66 -1.96 37.66
N ASP A 364 5.23 -2.76 38.55
CA ASP A 364 6.04 -2.33 39.69
C ASP A 364 7.38 -3.08 39.72
N GLY A 365 8.42 -2.46 40.27
CA GLY A 365 9.78 -3.01 40.32
C GLY A 365 10.71 -2.61 39.16
N VAL A 366 11.84 -3.31 39.04
CA VAL A 366 12.91 -3.03 38.06
C VAL A 366 12.69 -3.86 36.81
N ARG A 367 12.39 -3.20 35.69
CA ARG A 367 12.09 -3.84 34.40
C ARG A 367 13.05 -3.37 33.32
N ILE A 368 13.78 -4.31 32.71
CA ILE A 368 14.60 -4.09 31.51
C ILE A 368 13.93 -4.84 30.37
N SER A 369 13.43 -4.15 29.35
CA SER A 369 12.86 -4.83 28.18
C SER A 369 13.68 -4.63 26.92
N PHE A 370 13.77 -5.71 26.16
CA PHE A 370 14.46 -5.82 24.89
C PHE A 370 13.41 -6.01 23.80
N ILE A 371 13.43 -5.13 22.80
CA ILE A 371 12.56 -5.21 21.64
C ILE A 371 13.46 -5.45 20.43
N VAL A 372 13.35 -6.62 19.84
CA VAL A 372 14.13 -7.04 18.67
C VAL A 372 13.26 -6.85 17.44
N PHE A 373 13.74 -6.06 16.47
CA PHE A 373 12.97 -5.73 15.28
C PHE A 373 13.89 -5.48 14.07
N SER A 374 13.27 -5.41 12.89
CA SER A 374 13.94 -5.03 11.65
C SER A 374 13.43 -3.70 11.14
N HIS A 375 14.34 -2.78 10.89
CA HIS A 375 14.02 -1.49 10.29
C HIS A 375 13.60 -1.70 8.83
N GLN A 376 12.59 -0.98 8.33
CA GLN A 376 12.11 -1.02 6.94
C GLN A 376 13.16 -0.68 5.85
N ALA A 377 14.36 -0.30 6.26
CA ALA A 377 15.47 0.07 5.39
C ALA A 377 16.70 -0.82 5.62
N TYR A 378 16.55 -1.96 6.29
CA TYR A 378 17.64 -2.89 6.59
C TYR A 378 18.38 -3.37 5.33
N ASN A 379 17.72 -3.39 4.17
CA ASN A 379 18.32 -3.76 2.88
C ASN A 379 18.72 -2.57 1.99
N LYS A 380 18.59 -1.36 2.53
CA LYS A 380 18.94 -0.10 1.85
C LYS A 380 20.00 0.64 2.65
N LEU A 381 20.80 -0.08 3.42
CA LEU A 381 21.84 0.53 4.23
C LEU A 381 22.99 1.00 3.33
N PRO A 382 23.72 2.07 3.71
CA PRO A 382 25.04 2.30 3.15
C PRO A 382 25.92 1.05 3.35
N LYS A 383 26.78 0.74 2.37
CA LYS A 383 27.59 -0.50 2.40
C LYS A 383 28.43 -0.62 3.67
N ASP A 384 29.05 0.49 4.11
CA ASP A 384 29.84 0.53 5.35
C ASP A 384 28.99 0.24 6.59
N VAL A 385 27.78 0.82 6.65
CA VAL A 385 26.83 0.57 7.74
C VAL A 385 26.36 -0.88 7.76
N ALA A 386 26.07 -1.47 6.59
CA ALA A 386 25.69 -2.88 6.48
C ALA A 386 26.81 -3.79 7.00
N MET A 387 28.05 -3.56 6.58
CA MET A 387 29.22 -4.33 7.02
C MET A 387 29.41 -4.25 8.54
N ASP A 388 29.35 -3.05 9.12
CA ASP A 388 29.50 -2.87 10.56
C ASP A 388 28.41 -3.61 11.35
N LEU A 389 27.15 -3.55 10.89
CA LEU A 389 26.05 -4.26 11.55
C LEU A 389 26.19 -5.78 11.48
N VAL A 390 26.62 -6.31 10.34
CA VAL A 390 26.92 -7.74 10.21
C VAL A 390 28.05 -8.15 11.16
N GLU A 391 29.11 -7.34 11.29
CA GLU A 391 30.20 -7.60 12.23
C GLU A 391 29.73 -7.61 13.69
N LEU A 392 28.74 -6.77 14.01
CA LEU A 392 28.10 -6.69 15.33
C LEU A 392 27.08 -7.82 15.60
N GLY A 393 26.84 -8.71 14.63
CA GLY A 393 25.98 -9.88 14.79
C GLY A 393 24.51 -9.67 14.39
N PHE A 394 24.17 -8.56 13.72
CA PHE A 394 22.83 -8.35 13.16
C PHE A 394 22.66 -9.16 11.87
N THR A 395 21.48 -9.75 11.71
CA THR A 395 21.16 -10.69 10.61
C THR A 395 20.32 -10.06 9.50
N ALA A 396 19.70 -8.91 9.76
CA ALA A 396 19.04 -8.09 8.75
C ALA A 396 19.87 -6.81 8.50
N ALA A 397 20.89 -6.92 7.65
CA ALA A 397 21.72 -5.79 7.25
C ALA A 397 22.31 -6.02 5.84
N SER A 398 21.77 -5.33 4.84
CA SER A 398 22.28 -5.35 3.47
C SER A 398 22.16 -4.00 2.77
N SER A 399 22.88 -3.87 1.66
CA SER A 399 22.89 -2.69 0.78
C SER A 399 22.47 -3.03 -0.66
N ASP A 400 21.90 -4.21 -0.87
CA ASP A 400 21.58 -4.77 -2.19
C ASP A 400 20.16 -4.44 -2.66
N TYR A 401 19.35 -3.82 -1.80
CA TYR A 401 17.95 -3.49 -2.05
C TYR A 401 17.06 -4.72 -2.26
N VAL A 402 17.56 -5.91 -1.89
CA VAL A 402 16.82 -7.17 -2.01
C VAL A 402 16.19 -7.46 -0.66
N ASP A 403 14.89 -7.73 -0.65
CA ASP A 403 14.22 -8.14 0.57
C ASP A 403 14.55 -9.61 0.86
N LEU A 404 14.99 -9.90 2.10
CA LEU A 404 15.08 -11.25 2.65
C LEU A 404 13.72 -11.94 2.49
N ALA A 405 13.74 -13.25 2.19
CA ALA A 405 12.53 -14.04 2.01
C ALA A 405 11.55 -13.86 3.18
N TYR A 406 12.07 -13.81 4.41
CA TYR A 406 11.31 -13.54 5.63
C TYR A 406 10.47 -12.25 5.54
N PHE A 407 11.02 -11.16 5.00
CA PHE A 407 10.38 -9.84 4.97
C PHE A 407 9.59 -9.52 3.70
N LYS A 408 9.70 -10.32 2.63
CA LYS A 408 9.00 -10.05 1.36
C LYS A 408 7.49 -9.82 1.54
N LYS A 409 6.84 -10.61 2.41
CA LYS A 409 5.41 -10.45 2.72
C LYS A 409 5.09 -9.31 3.69
N PHE A 410 6.07 -8.91 4.49
CA PHE A 410 5.92 -7.86 5.50
C PHE A 410 6.27 -6.47 4.96
N ARG A 411 6.63 -6.34 3.68
CA ARG A 411 6.57 -5.09 2.90
C ARG A 411 5.12 -4.58 2.72
N ILE A 412 4.38 -4.65 3.81
CA ILE A 412 3.08 -4.06 4.07
C ILE A 412 3.34 -2.56 4.03
N ASP A 413 2.59 -1.87 3.20
CA ASP A 413 2.61 -0.41 3.06
C ASP A 413 3.78 0.17 2.25
N LYS A 414 4.08 -0.47 1.11
CA LYS A 414 4.55 0.32 -0.04
C LYS A 414 3.54 1.45 -0.26
N LYS A 415 4.03 2.70 -0.26
CA LYS A 415 3.19 3.88 -0.57
C LYS A 415 2.46 3.68 -1.90
N GLU A 416 3.16 3.12 -2.89
CA GLU A 416 2.68 2.80 -4.22
C GLU A 416 3.41 1.53 -4.71
N PHE A 417 2.72 0.68 -5.45
CA PHE A 417 3.34 -0.37 -6.26
C PHE A 417 4.31 0.22 -7.26
N ASP A 418 5.39 -0.50 -7.54
CA ASP A 418 6.28 -0.16 -8.64
C ASP A 418 5.60 -0.44 -10.01
N PRO A 419 6.20 -0.02 -11.14
CA PRO A 419 5.58 -0.21 -12.45
C PRO A 419 5.23 -1.67 -12.80
N ASP A 420 6.09 -2.62 -12.42
CA ASP A 420 5.88 -4.05 -12.71
C ASP A 420 4.74 -4.62 -11.87
N GLU A 421 4.69 -4.24 -10.59
CA GLU A 421 3.60 -4.58 -9.69
C GLU A 421 2.26 -4.00 -10.15
N ASN A 422 2.24 -2.74 -10.60
CA ASN A 422 1.03 -2.15 -11.19
C ASN A 422 0.60 -2.89 -12.46
N ALA A 423 1.54 -3.35 -13.30
CA ALA A 423 1.21 -4.15 -14.46
C ALA A 423 0.59 -5.52 -14.08
N LYS A 424 1.09 -6.19 -13.02
CA LYS A 424 0.45 -7.39 -12.45
C LYS A 424 -0.97 -7.07 -11.96
N TYR A 425 -1.13 -5.97 -11.22
CA TYR A 425 -2.43 -5.51 -10.75
C TYR A 425 -3.43 -5.22 -11.87
N PHE A 426 -3.03 -4.52 -12.94
CA PHE A 426 -3.95 -4.23 -14.04
C PHE A 426 -4.36 -5.48 -14.83
N ARG A 427 -3.47 -6.48 -14.97
CA ARG A 427 -3.84 -7.79 -15.51
C ARG A 427 -4.87 -8.48 -14.61
N TYR A 428 -4.67 -8.44 -13.30
CA TYR A 428 -5.64 -8.94 -12.33
C TYR A 428 -7.01 -8.23 -12.46
N GLN A 429 -7.02 -6.90 -12.57
CA GLN A 429 -8.25 -6.13 -12.80
C GLN A 429 -8.95 -6.49 -14.11
N ALA A 430 -8.20 -6.64 -15.20
CA ALA A 430 -8.76 -7.03 -16.50
C ALA A 430 -9.43 -8.41 -16.45
N ARG A 431 -8.80 -9.37 -15.77
CA ARG A 431 -9.37 -10.70 -15.51
C ARG A 431 -10.64 -10.60 -14.66
N ARG A 432 -10.60 -9.85 -13.56
CA ARG A 432 -11.76 -9.61 -12.70
C ARG A 432 -12.93 -8.97 -13.42
N ALA A 433 -12.68 -8.05 -14.35
CA ALA A 433 -13.75 -7.43 -15.13
C ALA A 433 -14.52 -8.46 -15.98
N VAL A 434 -13.90 -9.59 -16.31
CA VAL A 434 -14.52 -10.73 -17.01
C VAL A 434 -15.18 -11.70 -16.03
N GLU A 435 -14.48 -12.09 -14.97
CA GLU A 435 -14.95 -13.07 -13.97
C GLU A 435 -16.08 -12.52 -13.09
N LEU A 436 -15.98 -11.25 -12.73
CA LEU A 436 -16.87 -10.55 -11.81
C LEU A 436 -17.30 -9.20 -12.40
N PRO A 437 -18.03 -9.20 -13.54
CA PRO A 437 -18.40 -7.98 -14.23
C PRO A 437 -19.35 -7.12 -13.38
N PRO A 438 -19.56 -5.84 -13.76
CA PRO A 438 -20.61 -5.02 -13.17
C PRO A 438 -21.98 -5.72 -13.26
N PRO A 439 -22.81 -5.65 -12.19
CA PRO A 439 -24.01 -6.46 -12.10
C PRO A 439 -25.03 -6.03 -13.15
N ARG A 440 -25.55 -7.00 -13.92
CA ARG A 440 -26.56 -6.79 -14.99
C ARG A 440 -28.00 -7.04 -14.54
N GLN A 441 -28.16 -7.66 -13.38
CA GLN A 441 -29.47 -8.03 -12.84
C GLN A 441 -30.23 -6.77 -12.42
N ARG A 442 -31.53 -6.74 -12.72
CA ARG A 442 -32.41 -5.63 -12.35
C ARG A 442 -32.29 -5.31 -10.86
N ASN A 443 -32.19 -4.02 -10.55
CA ASN A 443 -32.06 -3.48 -9.19
C ASN A 443 -30.80 -3.93 -8.45
N ARG A 444 -29.78 -4.42 -9.15
CA ARG A 444 -28.49 -4.72 -8.54
C ARG A 444 -27.55 -3.55 -8.74
N LEU A 445 -26.77 -3.26 -7.71
CA LEU A 445 -25.71 -2.27 -7.72
C LEU A 445 -24.41 -2.87 -7.19
N ALA A 446 -23.31 -2.23 -7.53
CA ALA A 446 -22.00 -2.56 -7.00
C ALA A 446 -21.13 -1.30 -6.84
N VAL A 447 -20.20 -1.36 -5.90
CA VAL A 447 -19.11 -0.40 -5.75
C VAL A 447 -17.83 -1.16 -5.48
N GLU A 448 -16.79 -0.84 -6.24
CA GLU A 448 -15.44 -1.39 -6.07
C GLU A 448 -14.46 -0.23 -5.92
N CYS A 449 -13.61 -0.28 -4.92
CA CYS A 449 -12.59 0.73 -4.63
C CYS A 449 -11.28 0.04 -4.26
N TYR A 450 -10.16 0.65 -4.60
CA TYR A 450 -8.83 0.16 -4.23
C TYR A 450 -7.95 1.31 -3.76
N GLY A 451 -7.10 1.01 -2.76
CA GLY A 451 -6.31 2.01 -2.07
C GLY A 451 -5.14 2.55 -2.87
N LEU A 452 -4.47 3.57 -2.31
CA LEU A 452 -3.36 4.26 -2.97
C LEU A 452 -2.27 3.32 -3.49
N THR A 453 -1.98 2.24 -2.76
CA THR A 453 -0.89 1.31 -3.12
C THR A 453 -1.05 0.83 -4.56
N MET A 454 -2.28 0.62 -5.03
CA MET A 454 -2.57 0.24 -6.42
C MET A 454 -2.83 1.48 -7.28
N ALA A 455 -1.88 1.87 -8.13
CA ALA A 455 -2.05 2.93 -9.13
C ALA A 455 -2.62 4.25 -8.60
N ARG A 456 -2.24 4.66 -7.38
CA ARG A 456 -2.75 5.86 -6.68
C ARG A 456 -4.25 5.84 -6.39
N GLY A 457 -4.78 4.62 -6.29
CA GLY A 457 -6.15 4.34 -5.91
C GLY A 457 -7.18 4.72 -6.97
N GLY A 458 -8.36 4.11 -6.89
CA GLY A 458 -9.35 4.16 -7.96
C GLY A 458 -10.55 3.27 -7.65
N GLY A 459 -11.41 3.06 -8.65
CA GLY A 459 -12.59 2.23 -8.50
C GLY A 459 -13.68 2.58 -9.50
N TRP A 460 -14.83 1.95 -9.33
CA TRP A 460 -16.03 2.19 -10.12
C TRP A 460 -17.28 1.90 -9.28
N MET A 461 -18.40 2.48 -9.71
CA MET A 461 -19.71 2.18 -9.19
C MET A 461 -20.62 1.77 -10.35
N SER A 462 -21.52 0.82 -10.13
CA SER A 462 -22.45 0.38 -11.15
C SER A 462 -23.82 0.09 -10.59
N PHE A 463 -24.83 0.24 -11.42
CA PHE A 463 -26.20 -0.15 -11.11
C PHE A 463 -26.93 -0.55 -12.40
N SER A 464 -27.91 -1.43 -12.25
CA SER A 464 -28.75 -1.90 -13.34
C SER A 464 -30.21 -1.51 -13.14
N SER A 465 -30.74 -0.80 -14.15
CA SER A 465 -32.16 -0.48 -14.25
C SER A 465 -32.97 -1.71 -14.68
N ALA A 466 -34.26 -1.53 -14.95
CA ALA A 466 -35.15 -2.57 -15.47
C ALA A 466 -34.76 -3.05 -16.87
N THR A 467 -33.98 -2.27 -17.63
CA THR A 467 -33.53 -2.66 -18.97
C THR A 467 -32.28 -3.54 -18.86
N PRO A 468 -32.38 -4.86 -19.11
CA PRO A 468 -31.38 -5.84 -18.66
C PRO A 468 -30.05 -5.82 -19.44
N ASN A 469 -29.94 -4.99 -20.48
CA ASN A 469 -28.89 -5.15 -21.49
C ASN A 469 -27.61 -4.36 -21.24
N LYS A 470 -27.60 -3.33 -20.38
CA LYS A 470 -26.35 -2.60 -20.10
C LYS A 470 -26.38 -1.89 -18.74
N PRO A 471 -25.58 -2.34 -17.76
CA PRO A 471 -25.45 -1.61 -16.50
C PRO A 471 -24.88 -0.22 -16.74
N ALA A 472 -25.34 0.76 -15.96
CA ALA A 472 -24.66 2.04 -15.86
C ALA A 472 -23.38 1.82 -15.04
N VAL A 473 -22.25 2.34 -15.54
CA VAL A 473 -20.95 2.29 -14.85
C VAL A 473 -20.42 3.71 -14.73
N VAL A 474 -20.01 4.06 -13.52
CA VAL A 474 -19.41 5.33 -13.15
C VAL A 474 -18.00 5.03 -12.67
N GLU A 475 -17.04 5.24 -13.57
CA GLU A 475 -15.62 5.19 -13.23
C GLU A 475 -15.28 6.30 -12.24
N LEU A 476 -14.59 5.94 -11.15
CA LEU A 476 -14.11 6.90 -10.18
C LEU A 476 -12.72 7.36 -10.61
N THR A 477 -12.51 8.67 -10.71
CA THR A 477 -11.21 9.18 -11.15
C THR A 477 -10.11 8.78 -10.16
N PRO A 478 -9.03 8.14 -10.64
CA PRO A 478 -7.88 7.82 -9.82
C PRO A 478 -7.25 9.06 -9.18
N ASN A 479 -6.57 8.89 -8.04
CA ASN A 479 -5.87 9.98 -7.36
C ASN A 479 -6.77 11.20 -7.02
N MET A 480 -8.07 10.99 -6.85
CA MET A 480 -9.00 12.05 -6.46
C MET A 480 -9.46 11.88 -5.02
N THR A 481 -9.14 12.87 -4.20
CA THR A 481 -9.46 12.88 -2.77
C THR A 481 -10.94 13.12 -2.50
N GLY A 482 -11.44 12.59 -1.38
CA GLY A 482 -12.80 12.80 -0.90
C GLY A 482 -13.74 11.62 -1.15
N PHE A 483 -15.01 11.84 -0.86
CA PHE A 483 -16.08 10.91 -1.16
C PHE A 483 -16.57 11.14 -2.60
N HIS A 484 -16.63 10.08 -3.38
CA HIS A 484 -17.43 10.03 -4.61
C HIS A 484 -18.79 9.44 -4.24
N VAL A 485 -19.87 10.11 -4.59
CA VAL A 485 -21.21 9.78 -4.13
C VAL A 485 -22.18 9.69 -5.30
N LEU A 486 -22.94 8.60 -5.35
CA LEU A 486 -24.11 8.43 -6.22
C LEU A 486 -25.40 8.48 -5.41
N ASP A 487 -26.35 9.27 -5.88
CA ASP A 487 -27.76 9.29 -5.44
C ASP A 487 -28.64 8.56 -6.45
N LEU A 488 -29.29 7.50 -5.98
CA LEU A 488 -30.10 6.60 -6.80
C LEU A 488 -31.52 6.48 -6.24
N GLU A 489 -32.48 6.37 -7.15
CA GLU A 489 -33.88 6.08 -6.85
C GLU A 489 -34.20 4.63 -7.21
N LEU A 490 -34.96 3.94 -6.37
CA LEU A 490 -35.61 2.69 -6.78
C LEU A 490 -36.99 3.04 -7.34
N ASP A 491 -37.13 2.96 -8.65
CA ASP A 491 -38.41 3.10 -9.35
C ASP A 491 -39.09 1.74 -9.55
N ARG A 492 -40.42 1.70 -9.45
CA ARG A 492 -41.18 0.43 -9.54
C ARG A 492 -41.14 -0.17 -10.94
N GLU A 493 -41.14 0.66 -11.96
CA GLU A 493 -41.17 0.23 -13.36
C GLU A 493 -39.76 0.09 -13.89
N ASN A 494 -38.94 1.12 -13.68
CA ASN A 494 -37.62 1.27 -14.27
C ASN A 494 -36.49 0.73 -13.39
N GLY A 495 -36.79 0.22 -12.20
CA GLY A 495 -35.78 -0.28 -11.28
C GLY A 495 -34.88 0.83 -10.75
N ILE A 496 -33.60 0.54 -10.49
CA ILE A 496 -32.67 1.57 -10.02
C ILE A 496 -32.35 2.56 -11.14
N VAL A 497 -32.59 3.85 -10.89
CA VAL A 497 -32.35 4.93 -11.85
C VAL A 497 -31.59 6.11 -11.23
N GLU A 498 -30.78 6.77 -12.05
CA GLU A 498 -30.30 8.13 -11.78
C GLU A 498 -31.44 9.10 -12.10
N ARG A 499 -31.82 9.95 -11.15
CA ARG A 499 -32.91 10.93 -11.32
C ARG A 499 -32.51 12.05 -12.30
N GLU A 500 -31.30 12.61 -12.14
CA GLU A 500 -30.71 13.60 -13.03
C GLU A 500 -29.19 13.41 -13.15
N ARG A 501 -28.71 12.99 -14.33
CA ARG A 501 -27.30 12.62 -14.59
C ARG A 501 -26.24 13.66 -14.17
N HIS A 502 -26.59 14.94 -14.10
CA HIS A 502 -25.64 16.04 -13.83
C HIS A 502 -25.66 16.50 -12.35
N VAL A 503 -26.67 16.12 -11.56
CA VAL A 503 -26.82 16.50 -10.15
C VAL A 503 -26.44 15.34 -9.22
N ASN A 504 -26.56 14.10 -9.69
CA ASN A 504 -26.50 12.89 -8.87
C ASN A 504 -25.09 12.30 -8.68
N ARG A 505 -24.08 12.94 -9.27
CA ARG A 505 -22.67 12.55 -9.11
C ARG A 505 -21.97 13.66 -8.35
N GLN A 506 -21.83 13.48 -7.05
CA GLN A 506 -21.20 14.48 -6.20
C GLN A 506 -19.86 13.99 -5.69
N ARG A 507 -18.92 14.92 -5.60
CA ARG A 507 -17.65 14.72 -4.91
C ARG A 507 -17.61 15.63 -3.70
N PHE A 508 -17.22 15.10 -2.55
CA PHE A 508 -16.99 15.89 -1.33
C PHE A 508 -15.52 15.77 -0.92
N ASN A 509 -14.74 16.84 -1.10
CA ASN A 509 -13.28 16.82 -0.88
C ASN A 509 -12.92 17.01 0.61
N ILE A 510 -13.36 16.06 1.43
CA ILE A 510 -13.19 16.05 2.89
C ILE A 510 -11.70 16.10 3.29
N TYR A 511 -10.78 15.69 2.41
CA TYR A 511 -9.34 15.74 2.68
C TYR A 511 -8.79 17.17 2.80
N GLN A 512 -9.10 18.03 1.82
CA GLN A 512 -8.55 19.40 1.77
C GLN A 512 -9.36 20.37 2.62
N LYS A 513 -10.68 20.22 2.64
CA LYS A 513 -11.63 21.16 3.24
C LYS A 513 -12.57 20.42 4.20
N THR A 514 -11.99 19.76 5.22
CA THR A 514 -12.67 18.78 6.07
C THR A 514 -14.00 19.26 6.63
N ASP A 515 -14.03 20.37 7.36
CA ASP A 515 -15.27 20.83 8.01
C ASP A 515 -16.31 21.30 7.00
N GLN A 516 -15.89 22.09 6.00
CA GLN A 516 -16.78 22.63 4.97
C GLN A 516 -17.41 21.52 4.12
N GLU A 517 -16.61 20.55 3.66
CA GLU A 517 -17.10 19.48 2.79
C GLU A 517 -17.87 18.42 3.58
N THR A 518 -17.54 18.22 4.86
CA THR A 518 -18.35 17.39 5.77
C THR A 518 -19.72 18.04 6.00
N ALA A 519 -19.77 19.35 6.24
CA ALA A 519 -21.04 20.08 6.37
C ALA A 519 -21.85 20.03 5.08
N ARG A 520 -21.20 20.16 3.91
CA ARG A 520 -21.86 20.04 2.61
C ARG A 520 -22.41 18.64 2.38
N PHE A 521 -21.67 17.59 2.75
CA PHE A 521 -22.12 16.21 2.67
C PHE A 521 -23.30 15.95 3.62
N ALA A 522 -23.23 16.45 4.86
CA ALA A 522 -24.32 16.37 5.82
C ALA A 522 -25.59 17.03 5.29
N LYS A 523 -25.47 18.26 4.76
CA LYS A 523 -26.59 18.98 4.14
C LYS A 523 -27.17 18.21 2.95
N PHE A 524 -26.31 17.71 2.06
CA PHE A 524 -26.75 16.89 0.94
C PHE A 524 -27.59 15.70 1.41
N VAL A 525 -27.12 14.94 2.42
CA VAL A 525 -27.84 13.79 2.97
C VAL A 525 -29.13 14.20 3.70
N ASP A 526 -29.17 15.37 4.32
CA ASP A 526 -30.38 15.89 4.98
C ASP A 526 -31.46 16.32 3.99
N ASP A 527 -31.06 16.82 2.82
CA ASP A 527 -31.99 17.21 1.75
C ASP A 527 -32.53 15.98 0.97
N LEU A 528 -31.94 14.78 1.15
CA LEU A 528 -32.42 13.55 0.50
C LEU A 528 -33.77 13.07 1.07
N PRO A 529 -34.74 12.70 0.21
CA PRO A 529 -35.93 11.97 0.64
C PRO A 529 -35.61 10.62 1.30
N ASN A 530 -36.48 10.16 2.20
CA ASN A 530 -36.39 8.80 2.74
C ASN A 530 -36.54 7.75 1.62
N GLY A 531 -35.79 6.65 1.73
CA GLY A 531 -35.75 5.57 0.73
C GLY A 531 -34.74 5.79 -0.41
N ARG A 532 -34.04 6.94 -0.44
CA ARG A 532 -32.95 7.18 -1.40
C ARG A 532 -31.78 6.25 -1.14
N VAL A 533 -31.25 5.65 -2.20
CA VAL A 533 -30.07 4.77 -2.14
C VAL A 533 -28.83 5.62 -2.39
N VAL A 534 -27.86 5.55 -1.49
CA VAL A 534 -26.61 6.31 -1.57
C VAL A 534 -25.43 5.34 -1.63
N VAL A 535 -24.63 5.48 -2.68
CA VAL A 535 -23.38 4.73 -2.85
C VAL A 535 -22.21 5.68 -2.67
N VAL A 536 -21.23 5.30 -1.84
CA VAL A 536 -20.04 6.10 -1.55
C VAL A 536 -18.78 5.29 -1.80
N GLY A 537 -17.79 5.92 -2.43
CA GLY A 537 -16.48 5.34 -2.71
C GLY A 537 -15.35 6.34 -2.44
N ILE A 538 -14.17 5.85 -2.05
CA ILE A 538 -12.93 6.63 -1.94
C ILE A 538 -11.89 6.03 -2.88
N THR A 539 -11.28 6.88 -3.72
CA THR A 539 -10.20 6.44 -4.63
C THR A 539 -8.81 6.70 -4.05
N ASP A 540 -8.46 7.93 -3.63
CA ASP A 540 -7.18 8.20 -2.95
C ASP A 540 -7.35 8.24 -1.43
N THR A 541 -7.89 9.34 -0.91
CA THR A 541 -8.16 9.50 0.52
C THR A 541 -9.27 10.50 0.75
N ALA A 542 -10.14 10.26 1.74
CA ALA A 542 -11.09 11.27 2.21
C ALA A 542 -10.62 11.98 3.48
N VAL A 543 -9.63 11.44 4.18
CA VAL A 543 -9.20 11.90 5.51
C VAL A 543 -7.72 12.22 5.49
N ALA A 544 -7.27 13.16 6.31
CA ALA A 544 -5.85 13.43 6.47
C ALA A 544 -5.34 12.74 7.74
N ALA A 545 -4.15 12.14 7.70
CA ALA A 545 -3.58 11.42 8.84
C ALA A 545 -3.54 12.26 10.14
N LYS A 546 -3.30 13.58 10.03
CA LYS A 546 -3.23 14.50 11.17
C LYS A 546 -4.53 15.25 11.46
N ARG A 547 -5.54 15.12 10.60
CA ARG A 547 -6.83 15.83 10.71
C ARG A 547 -7.95 14.87 10.31
N PRO A 548 -8.28 13.91 11.19
CA PRO A 548 -9.41 13.02 10.93
C PRO A 548 -10.72 13.82 10.95
N PRO A 549 -11.74 13.40 10.19
CA PRO A 549 -13.04 14.05 10.19
C PRO A 549 -13.73 13.85 11.54
N GLY A 550 -14.44 14.90 11.99
CA GLY A 550 -15.23 14.87 13.22
C GLY A 550 -16.46 13.97 13.15
N ASP A 551 -17.23 13.93 14.24
CA ASP A 551 -18.38 13.03 14.41
C ASP A 551 -19.51 13.30 13.41
N THR A 552 -19.66 14.55 12.95
CA THR A 552 -20.65 14.95 11.95
C THR A 552 -20.62 14.07 10.70
N LEU A 553 -19.44 13.64 10.23
CA LEU A 553 -19.33 12.76 9.07
C LEU A 553 -19.97 11.39 9.35
N TYR A 554 -19.70 10.83 10.52
CA TYR A 554 -20.17 9.50 10.91
C TYR A 554 -21.64 9.53 11.34
N ASP A 555 -22.10 10.60 11.99
CA ASP A 555 -23.52 10.88 12.22
C ASP A 555 -24.28 10.93 10.88
N THR A 556 -23.68 11.55 9.86
CA THR A 556 -24.27 11.62 8.52
C THR A 556 -24.36 10.25 7.87
N LEU A 557 -23.32 9.41 7.96
CA LEU A 557 -23.38 8.03 7.48
C LEU A 557 -24.42 7.20 8.24
N ARG A 558 -24.62 7.44 9.55
CA ARG A 558 -25.69 6.80 10.34
C ARG A 558 -27.09 7.16 9.85
N LYS A 559 -27.32 8.39 9.35
CA LYS A 559 -28.59 8.78 8.70
C LYS A 559 -28.89 7.98 7.42
N LEU A 560 -27.87 7.34 6.84
CA LEU A 560 -27.97 6.45 5.67
C LEU A 560 -28.01 4.96 6.07
N GLY A 561 -28.21 4.64 7.35
CA GLY A 561 -28.23 3.27 7.87
C GLY A 561 -26.87 2.73 8.29
N GLY A 562 -25.82 3.57 8.37
CA GLY A 562 -24.52 3.17 8.94
C GLY A 562 -24.65 2.60 10.37
N PRO A 563 -23.75 1.70 10.81
CA PRO A 563 -23.82 1.13 12.16
C PRO A 563 -23.62 2.19 13.25
N GLN A 564 -24.07 1.89 14.47
CA GLN A 564 -23.96 2.82 15.60
C GLN A 564 -22.51 3.24 15.88
N THR A 565 -21.61 2.25 15.81
CA THR A 565 -20.17 2.46 15.90
C THR A 565 -19.56 2.18 14.54
N ILE A 566 -19.02 3.23 13.91
CA ILE A 566 -18.29 3.15 12.64
C ILE A 566 -16.80 3.30 12.96
N GLU A 567 -15.98 2.37 12.48
CA GLU A 567 -14.52 2.52 12.53
C GLU A 567 -14.12 3.81 11.79
N ARG A 568 -13.20 4.59 12.36
CA ARG A 568 -12.76 5.83 11.73
C ARG A 568 -12.08 5.50 10.40
N ILE A 569 -12.43 6.25 9.37
CA ILE A 569 -11.81 6.09 8.05
C ILE A 569 -10.31 6.34 8.19
N GLY A 570 -9.51 5.37 7.76
CA GLY A 570 -8.04 5.47 7.79
C GLY A 570 -7.49 6.32 6.65
N TYR A 571 -6.29 6.87 6.85
CA TYR A 571 -5.60 7.65 5.81
C TYR A 571 -5.34 6.77 4.59
N ARG A 572 -5.87 7.17 3.43
CA ARG A 572 -5.74 6.47 2.14
C ARG A 572 -6.38 5.08 2.06
N TYR A 573 -7.27 4.78 3.00
CA TYR A 573 -7.96 3.50 3.01
C TYR A 573 -9.00 3.48 1.89
N PRO A 574 -9.03 2.43 1.05
CA PRO A 574 -10.18 2.18 0.19
C PRO A 574 -11.42 2.03 1.06
N PHE A 575 -12.51 2.60 0.60
CA PHE A 575 -13.77 2.63 1.32
C PHE A 575 -14.90 2.50 0.32
N ALA A 576 -15.79 1.56 0.60
CA ALA A 576 -17.03 1.36 -0.13
C ALA A 576 -18.19 1.36 0.87
N PHE A 577 -19.26 2.08 0.54
CA PHE A 577 -20.46 2.14 1.36
C PHE A 577 -21.71 2.18 0.50
N VAL A 578 -22.72 1.42 0.89
CA VAL A 578 -24.05 1.42 0.29
C VAL A 578 -25.06 1.58 1.42
N GLY A 579 -25.80 2.68 1.40
CA GLY A 579 -26.79 3.00 2.43
C GLY A 579 -28.12 3.47 1.84
N ILE A 580 -29.13 3.56 2.70
CA ILE A 580 -30.45 4.05 2.32
C ILE A 580 -30.88 5.11 3.34
N LYS A 581 -31.23 6.30 2.84
CA LYS A 581 -31.68 7.42 3.69
C LYS A 581 -32.92 7.02 4.49
N GLY A 582 -32.85 7.22 5.81
CA GLY A 582 -33.94 6.92 6.74
C GLY A 582 -34.06 5.45 7.14
N SER A 583 -33.15 4.58 6.68
CA SER A 583 -33.12 3.19 7.15
C SER A 583 -32.51 3.07 8.56
N PRO A 584 -32.87 2.02 9.33
CA PRO A 584 -32.33 1.81 10.67
C PRO A 584 -30.80 1.71 10.68
N ALA A 585 -30.17 2.14 11.78
CA ALA A 585 -28.73 2.01 11.95
C ALA A 585 -28.28 0.54 11.83
N GLY A 586 -27.19 0.32 11.10
CA GLY A 586 -26.66 -1.01 10.79
C GLY A 586 -27.26 -1.69 9.54
N SER A 587 -28.24 -1.07 8.87
CA SER A 587 -28.80 -1.61 7.62
C SER A 587 -27.92 -1.35 6.39
N ALA A 588 -27.01 -0.39 6.46
CA ALA A 588 -26.07 -0.09 5.39
C ALA A 588 -24.94 -1.14 5.35
N VAL A 589 -24.31 -1.24 4.19
CA VAL A 589 -23.13 -2.07 3.98
C VAL A 589 -21.93 -1.15 3.89
N LEU A 590 -20.92 -1.39 4.73
CA LEU A 590 -19.67 -0.65 4.75
C LEU A 590 -18.52 -1.66 4.64
N LEU A 591 -17.55 -1.36 3.79
CA LEU A 591 -16.31 -2.12 3.67
C LEU A 591 -15.14 -1.15 3.56
N MET A 592 -14.11 -1.40 4.36
CA MET A 592 -12.90 -0.58 4.42
C MET A 592 -11.71 -1.48 4.69
N GLY A 593 -10.59 -1.22 4.04
CA GLY A 593 -9.34 -1.94 4.26
C GLY A 593 -8.13 -1.01 4.23
N LYS A 594 -6.94 -1.54 4.51
CA LYS A 594 -5.68 -0.80 4.34
C LYS A 594 -5.39 -0.49 2.87
N THR A 595 -4.39 0.36 2.59
CA THR A 595 -4.06 0.85 1.23
C THR A 595 -3.79 -0.24 0.19
N LYS A 596 -3.40 -1.45 0.62
CA LYS A 596 -3.16 -2.64 -0.23
C LYS A 596 -4.42 -3.44 -0.60
N HIS A 597 -5.57 -3.10 -0.03
CA HIS A 597 -6.80 -3.84 -0.27
C HIS A 597 -7.57 -3.28 -1.47
N LEU A 598 -8.23 -4.19 -2.18
CA LEU A 598 -9.38 -3.88 -3.03
C LEU A 598 -10.64 -4.28 -2.24
N VAL A 599 -11.63 -3.40 -2.19
CA VAL A 599 -12.91 -3.62 -1.51
C VAL A 599 -14.04 -3.56 -2.54
N ARG A 600 -14.97 -4.50 -2.47
CA ARG A 600 -16.16 -4.54 -3.31
C ARG A 600 -17.40 -4.87 -2.49
N ILE A 601 -18.50 -4.17 -2.79
CA ILE A 601 -19.84 -4.48 -2.31
C ILE A 601 -20.72 -4.69 -3.53
N ASP A 602 -21.50 -5.78 -3.55
CA ASP A 602 -22.67 -5.90 -4.43
C ASP A 602 -23.92 -6.05 -3.57
N ALA A 603 -25.03 -5.46 -4.01
CA ALA A 603 -26.31 -5.56 -3.32
C ALA A 603 -27.47 -5.44 -4.31
N THR A 604 -28.59 -6.09 -3.98
CA THR A 604 -29.88 -5.87 -4.62
C THR A 604 -30.68 -4.86 -3.81
N VAL A 605 -31.28 -3.87 -4.47
CA VAL A 605 -32.20 -2.94 -3.83
C VAL A 605 -33.63 -3.41 -4.06
N ALA A 606 -34.43 -3.54 -3.01
CA ALA A 606 -35.78 -4.07 -3.08
C ALA A 606 -36.80 -3.20 -2.33
N PHE A 607 -38.08 -3.36 -2.69
CA PHE A 607 -39.20 -2.80 -1.94
C PHE A 607 -39.66 -3.79 -0.87
N GLY A 608 -39.80 -3.31 0.36
CA GLY A 608 -40.35 -4.06 1.48
C GLY A 608 -41.48 -3.30 2.17
N PRO A 609 -42.10 -3.89 3.21
CA PRO A 609 -43.24 -3.29 3.92
C PRO A 609 -42.91 -1.93 4.57
N LYS A 610 -41.64 -1.69 4.89
CA LYS A 610 -41.14 -0.47 5.53
C LYS A 610 -40.42 0.49 4.56
N GLY A 611 -40.53 0.25 3.25
CA GLY A 611 -39.86 1.04 2.22
C GLY A 611 -38.72 0.29 1.54
N VAL A 612 -37.72 1.03 1.07
CA VAL A 612 -36.58 0.48 0.30
C VAL A 612 -35.56 -0.17 1.26
N PHE A 613 -35.03 -1.33 0.91
CA PHE A 613 -33.98 -2.02 1.67
C PHE A 613 -32.93 -2.68 0.77
N LEU A 614 -31.79 -3.07 1.35
CA LEU A 614 -30.72 -3.82 0.69
C LEU A 614 -30.86 -5.32 0.97
N ASP A 615 -30.73 -6.14 -0.07
CA ASP A 615 -30.83 -7.60 -0.05
C ASP A 615 -29.69 -8.23 -0.87
N ASN A 616 -29.49 -9.55 -0.77
CA ASN A 616 -28.48 -10.32 -1.52
C ASN A 616 -27.08 -9.68 -1.52
N ILE A 617 -26.64 -9.28 -0.32
CA ILE A 617 -25.41 -8.52 -0.12
C ILE A 617 -24.20 -9.45 -0.19
N THR A 618 -23.23 -9.12 -1.05
CA THR A 618 -21.89 -9.72 -1.03
C THR A 618 -20.84 -8.67 -0.69
N ARG A 619 -19.84 -9.08 0.09
CA ARG A 619 -18.70 -8.25 0.49
C ARG A 619 -17.44 -8.99 0.10
N GLU A 620 -16.53 -8.32 -0.59
CA GLU A 620 -15.24 -8.87 -0.96
C GLU A 620 -14.13 -7.90 -0.59
N MET A 621 -13.14 -8.39 0.14
CA MET A 621 -11.92 -7.65 0.43
C MET A 621 -10.74 -8.52 0.00
N THR A 622 -9.96 -8.04 -0.95
CA THR A 622 -8.78 -8.74 -1.47
C THR A 622 -7.53 -7.99 -1.06
N ASP A 623 -6.59 -8.65 -0.40
CA ASP A 623 -5.22 -8.14 -0.26
C ASP A 623 -4.49 -8.35 -1.59
N ILE A 624 -4.28 -7.27 -2.35
CA ILE A 624 -3.65 -7.37 -3.68
C ILE A 624 -2.17 -7.73 -3.59
N THR A 625 -1.51 -7.39 -2.49
CA THR A 625 -0.11 -7.79 -2.29
C THR A 625 -0.01 -9.31 -2.22
N GLU A 626 -0.85 -9.96 -1.41
CA GLU A 626 -0.86 -11.43 -1.30
C GLU A 626 -1.41 -12.10 -2.58
N ALA A 627 -2.56 -11.65 -3.07
CA ALA A 627 -3.29 -12.34 -4.13
C ALA A 627 -2.68 -12.16 -5.53
N VAL A 628 -1.86 -11.12 -5.74
CA VAL A 628 -1.39 -10.74 -7.08
C VAL A 628 0.11 -10.54 -7.13
N ILE A 629 0.69 -9.86 -6.14
CA ILE A 629 2.10 -9.48 -6.20
C ILE A 629 3.00 -10.62 -5.74
N LEU A 630 2.62 -11.28 -4.64
CA LEU A 630 3.37 -12.38 -4.03
C LEU A 630 2.94 -13.76 -4.54
N ALA A 631 1.82 -13.85 -5.24
CA ALA A 631 1.41 -15.09 -5.88
C ALA A 631 2.48 -15.51 -6.91
N ASP A 632 2.88 -16.78 -6.87
CA ASP A 632 3.81 -17.34 -7.85
C ASP A 632 3.28 -17.13 -9.26
N ASP A 633 4.16 -16.72 -10.18
CA ASP A 633 3.83 -16.48 -11.58
C ASP A 633 3.40 -17.78 -12.32
N SER A 634 3.33 -18.93 -11.62
CA SER A 634 2.73 -20.19 -12.11
C SER A 634 1.23 -20.07 -12.39
N PHE A 635 0.58 -18.99 -11.95
CA PHE A 635 -0.72 -18.55 -12.46
C PHE A 635 -0.55 -17.78 -13.79
N GLN A 636 0.04 -18.43 -14.81
CA GLN A 636 -0.16 -17.99 -16.19
C GLN A 636 -1.37 -18.72 -16.77
N PRO A 637 -2.22 -18.04 -17.56
CA PRO A 637 -3.34 -18.66 -18.25
C PRO A 637 -2.92 -19.76 -19.22
#